data_AF-A0A964D973-F1
#
_entry.id   AF-A0A964D973-F1
#
_cell.length_a   1.000
_cell.length_b   1.000
_cell.length_c   1.000
_cell.angle_alpha   90.00
_cell.angle_beta   90.00
_cell.angle_gamma   90.00
#
_symmetry.space_group_name_H-M   'P 1'
#
loop_
_entity.id
_entity.type
_entity.pdbx_description
1 polymer ?
#
loop_
_entity_poly.entity_id
_entity_poly.type
_entity_poly.pdbx_seq_one_letter_code
_entity_poly.pdbx_strand_id
1 'polypeptide(L)'
;MKTGVFVTLKDYLAAELDLVDRAQAVTGSSNLDSILQAQLCYLRYRAEKKPGRGMLKRFCGEESTKRVYSQFFVRLGTEAATIGM
;
A
#
# COMPACT_ATOMS: atom_id res chain seq x y z
N MET A 1 -12.18 28.48 4.94
CA MET A 1 -11.55 27.41 5.76
C MET A 1 -10.99 26.33 4.84
N LYS A 2 -9.67 26.27 4.64
CA LYS A 2 -8.98 25.21 3.87
C LYS A 2 -7.85 24.53 4.68
N THR A 3 -7.74 24.84 5.97
CA THR A 3 -6.59 24.47 6.81
C THR A 3 -6.78 23.18 7.61
N GLY A 4 -8.01 22.75 7.88
CA GLY A 4 -8.27 21.56 8.72
C GLY A 4 -7.65 20.27 8.16
N VAL A 5 -7.89 19.97 6.87
CA VAL A 5 -7.35 18.76 6.22
C VAL A 5 -5.82 18.76 6.23
N PHE A 6 -5.19 19.91 5.99
CA PHE A 6 -3.73 19.99 5.95
C PHE A 6 -3.11 19.83 7.34
N VAL A 7 -3.72 20.40 8.38
CA VAL A 7 -3.28 20.22 9.76
C VAL A 7 -3.46 18.77 10.18
N THR A 8 -4.65 18.18 9.98
CA THR A 8 -4.91 16.78 10.32
C THR A 8 -4.00 15.82 9.55
N LEU A 9 -3.68 16.11 8.28
CA LEU A 9 -2.73 15.30 7.52
C LEU A 9 -1.33 15.33 8.15
N LYS A 10 -0.86 16.49 8.60
CA LYS A 10 0.43 16.61 9.29
C LYS A 10 0.42 15.85 10.61
N ASP A 11 -0.65 15.99 11.38
CA ASP A 11 -0.79 15.31 12.67
C ASP A 11 -0.79 13.78 12.49
N TYR A 12 -1.51 13.29 11.47
CA TYR A 12 -1.53 11.86 11.15
C TYR A 12 -0.16 11.34 10.71
N LEU A 13 0.54 12.09 9.85
CA LEU A 13 1.88 11.71 9.39
C LEU A 13 2.89 11.73 10.54
N ALA A 14 2.83 12.71 11.42
CA ALA A 14 3.69 12.78 12.60
C ALA A 14 3.48 11.56 13.52
N ALA A 15 2.21 11.21 13.79
CA ALA A 15 1.88 10.03 14.57
C ALA A 15 2.37 8.73 13.92
N GLU A 16 2.28 8.61 12.59
CA GLU A 16 2.79 7.44 11.87
C GLU A 16 4.33 7.33 11.97
N LEU A 17 5.05 8.45 11.89
CA LEU A 17 6.50 8.47 12.09
C LEU A 17 6.89 8.09 13.52
N ASP A 18 6.15 8.55 14.52
CA ASP A 18 6.37 8.16 15.92
C ASP A 18 6.16 6.66 16.15
N LEU A 19 5.20 6.05 15.45
CA LEU A 19 4.98 4.60 15.50
C LEU A 19 6.14 3.83 14.84
N VAL A 20 6.67 4.34 13.72
CA VAL A 20 7.81 3.73 13.02
C VAL A 20 9.08 3.82 13.86
N ASP A 21 9.34 4.96 14.51
CA ASP A 21 10.52 5.17 15.37
C ASP A 21 10.55 4.19 16.56
N ARG A 22 9.37 3.85 17.10
CA ARG A 22 9.22 2.91 18.22
C ARG A 22 9.11 1.45 17.78
N ALA A 23 9.00 1.17 16.48
CA ALA A 23 8.79 -0.18 15.99
C ALA A 23 10.02 -1.05 16.24
N GLN A 24 9.80 -2.29 16.70
CA GLN A 24 10.84 -3.30 16.86
C GLN A 24 10.72 -4.34 15.75
N ALA A 25 11.86 -4.91 15.34
CA ALA A 25 11.88 -5.96 14.34
C ALA A 25 11.13 -7.20 14.85
N VAL A 26 10.21 -7.71 14.04
CA VAL A 26 9.52 -8.98 14.31
C VAL A 26 10.42 -10.12 13.84
N THR A 27 10.77 -11.04 14.74
CA THR A 27 11.70 -12.15 14.44
C THR A 27 11.05 -13.52 14.40
N GLY A 28 9.80 -13.67 14.89
CA GLY A 28 9.07 -14.94 14.85
C GLY A 28 8.56 -15.26 13.45
N SER A 29 8.96 -16.40 12.88
CA SER A 29 8.59 -16.81 11.51
C SER A 29 7.07 -16.83 11.27
N SER A 30 6.29 -17.42 12.19
CA SER A 30 4.82 -17.44 12.08
C SER A 30 4.20 -16.03 12.13
N ASN A 31 4.81 -15.09 12.87
CA ASN A 31 4.36 -13.70 12.90
C ASN A 31 4.72 -12.98 11.58
N LEU A 32 5.89 -13.25 11.02
CA LEU A 32 6.30 -12.70 9.73
C LEU A 32 5.40 -13.16 8.59
N ASP A 33 5.04 -14.44 8.54
CA ASP A 33 4.16 -14.99 7.51
C ASP A 33 2.75 -14.36 7.58
N SER A 34 2.19 -14.24 8.80
CA SER A 34 0.88 -13.61 8.97
C SER A 34 0.89 -12.12 8.61
N ILE A 35 1.95 -11.39 8.97
CA ILE A 35 2.15 -9.99 8.56
C ILE A 35 2.23 -9.88 7.03
N LEU A 36 3.01 -10.74 6.38
CA LEU A 36 3.13 -10.77 4.92
C LEU A 36 1.78 -11.02 4.27
N GLN A 37 1.04 -12.05 4.70
CA GLN A 37 -0.28 -12.36 4.14
C GLN A 37 -1.28 -11.21 4.34
N ALA A 38 -1.27 -10.55 5.51
CA ALA A 38 -2.11 -9.39 5.75
C ALA A 38 -1.78 -8.22 4.81
N GLN A 39 -0.48 -7.93 4.60
CA GLN A 39 -0.04 -6.91 3.65
C GLN A 39 -0.44 -7.25 2.21
N LEU A 40 -0.26 -8.49 1.78
CA LEU A 40 -0.65 -8.96 0.45
C LEU A 40 -2.16 -8.82 0.22
N CYS A 41 -2.98 -9.23 1.19
CA CYS A 41 -4.44 -9.10 1.13
C CYS A 41 -4.86 -7.63 0.97
N TYR A 42 -4.29 -6.73 1.76
CA TYR A 42 -4.59 -5.30 1.68
C TYR A 42 -4.19 -4.70 0.32
N LEU A 43 -3.01 -5.04 -0.20
CA LEU A 43 -2.52 -4.55 -1.48
C LEU A 43 -3.39 -5.05 -2.65
N ARG A 44 -3.75 -6.34 -2.66
CA ARG A 44 -4.67 -6.93 -3.65
C ARG A 44 -6.02 -6.23 -3.63
N TYR A 45 -6.61 -6.05 -2.46
CA TYR A 45 -7.89 -5.35 -2.32
C TYR A 45 -7.84 -3.93 -2.89
N ARG A 46 -6.82 -3.14 -2.56
CA ARG A 46 -6.68 -1.79 -3.14
C ARG A 46 -6.48 -1.83 -4.65
N ALA A 47 -5.68 -2.75 -5.18
CA ALA A 47 -5.46 -2.88 -6.62
C ALA A 47 -6.77 -3.10 -7.39
N GLU A 48 -7.66 -3.92 -6.84
CA GLU A 48 -8.94 -4.25 -7.47
C GLU A 48 -9.99 -3.16 -7.29
N LYS A 49 -10.09 -2.60 -6.08
CA LYS A 49 -11.24 -1.79 -5.64
C LYS A 49 -10.99 -0.29 -5.57
N LYS A 50 -9.77 0.22 -5.86
CA LYS A 50 -9.51 1.67 -5.77
C LYS A 50 -10.48 2.46 -6.68
N PRO A 51 -11.26 3.41 -6.13
CA PRO A 51 -12.18 4.25 -6.90
C PRO A 51 -11.49 5.02 -8.03
N GLY A 52 -10.21 5.37 -7.84
CA GLY A 52 -9.38 6.04 -8.84
C GLY A 52 -9.02 5.17 -10.05
N ARG A 53 -9.28 3.85 -10.04
CA ARG A 53 -8.96 2.96 -11.18
C ARG A 53 -9.80 3.29 -12.41
N GLY A 54 -11.10 3.55 -12.25
CA GLY A 54 -11.96 3.97 -13.37
C GLY A 54 -11.56 5.35 -13.91
N MET A 55 -11.16 6.26 -13.02
CA MET A 55 -10.67 7.58 -13.38
C MET A 55 -9.36 7.50 -14.16
N LEU A 56 -8.39 6.73 -13.67
CA LEU A 56 -7.10 6.51 -14.34
C LEU A 56 -7.26 5.80 -15.69
N LYS A 57 -8.15 4.80 -15.79
CA LYS A 57 -8.48 4.16 -17.08
C LYS A 57 -8.97 5.16 -18.12
N ARG A 58 -9.80 6.13 -17.72
CA ARG A 58 -10.30 7.19 -18.61
C ARG A 58 -9.21 8.16 -19.05
N PHE A 59 -8.28 8.53 -18.17
CA PHE A 59 -7.24 9.52 -18.48
C PHE A 59 -5.99 8.93 -19.16
N CYS A 60 -5.63 7.69 -18.85
CA CYS A 60 -4.34 7.11 -19.26
C CYS A 60 -4.47 5.87 -20.16
N GLY A 61 -5.69 5.39 -20.41
CA GLY A 61 -5.95 4.13 -21.10
C GLY A 61 -5.79 2.90 -20.20
N GLU A 62 -6.36 1.78 -20.64
CA GLU A 62 -6.47 0.57 -19.82
C GLU A 62 -5.12 -0.10 -19.53
N GLU A 63 -4.23 -0.16 -20.52
CA GLU A 63 -2.93 -0.82 -20.42
C GLU A 63 -1.93 -0.05 -19.55
N SER A 64 -1.89 1.29 -19.66
CA SER A 64 -1.06 2.14 -18.79
C SER A 64 -1.54 2.09 -17.33
N THR A 65 -2.85 2.02 -17.11
CA THR A 65 -3.43 1.93 -15.76
C THR A 65 -3.11 0.60 -15.10
N LYS A 66 -3.20 -0.52 -15.83
CA LYS A 66 -2.77 -1.84 -15.30
C LYS A 66 -1.29 -1.83 -14.93
N ARG A 67 -0.43 -1.23 -15.77
CA ARG A 67 1.01 -1.16 -15.55
C ARG A 67 1.38 -0.35 -14.30
N VAL A 68 0.77 0.82 -14.10
CA VAL A 68 1.01 1.67 -12.90
C VAL A 68 0.52 0.99 -11.62
N TYR A 69 -0.65 0.36 -11.63
CA TYR A 69 -1.15 -0.35 -10.46
C TYR A 69 -0.27 -1.56 -10.10
N SER A 70 0.12 -2.36 -11.09
CA SER A 70 0.95 -3.54 -10.88
C SER A 70 2.38 -3.19 -10.45
N GLN A 71 3.01 -2.19 -11.06
CA GLN A 71 4.44 -1.91 -10.86
C GLN A 71 4.71 -0.98 -9.66
N PHE A 72 3.77 -0.10 -9.30
CA PHE A 72 4.01 0.93 -8.29
C PHE A 72 3.22 0.71 -7.00
N PHE A 73 1.98 0.22 -7.08
CA PHE A 73 1.10 0.08 -5.92
C PHE A 73 1.06 -1.33 -5.32
N VAL A 74 1.47 -2.37 -6.05
CA VAL A 74 1.39 -3.79 -5.63
C VAL A 74 2.74 -4.49 -5.74
N ARG A 75 3.85 -3.73 -5.68
CA ARG A 75 5.19 -4.27 -5.92
C ARG A 75 5.55 -5.42 -4.96
N LEU A 76 5.17 -5.31 -3.68
CA LEU A 76 5.39 -6.35 -2.67
C LEU A 76 4.74 -7.71 -3.02
N GLY A 77 3.56 -7.72 -3.64
CA GLY A 77 2.90 -8.98 -4.02
C GLY A 77 3.47 -9.67 -5.24
N THR A 78 4.24 -8.94 -6.04
CA THR A 78 4.85 -9.47 -7.27
C THR A 78 6.27 -9.98 -6.99
N GLU A 79 7.03 -9.28 -6.14
CA GLU A 79 8.36 -9.72 -5.68
C GLU A 79 8.27 -10.94 -4.75
N ALA A 80 7.30 -11.01 -3.82
CA ALA A 80 7.09 -12.19 -2.98
C ALA A 80 6.76 -13.46 -3.80
N ALA A 81 5.99 -13.34 -4.88
CA ALA A 81 5.67 -14.46 -5.78
C ALA A 81 6.86 -14.91 -6.65
N THR A 82 7.87 -14.04 -6.83
CA THR A 82 9.07 -14.34 -7.65
C THR A 82 10.16 -15.02 -6.82
N ILE A 83 10.15 -14.85 -5.48
CA ILE A 83 11.17 -15.38 -4.56
C ILE A 83 10.83 -16.80 -4.06
N GLY A 84 9.66 -17.35 -4.41
CA GLY A 84 9.32 -18.73 -4.07
C GLY A 84 9.26 -18.97 -2.55
N MET A 85 8.44 -18.19 -1.86
CA MET A 85 7.90 -18.53 -0.53
C MET A 85 6.44 -18.92 -0.66
#